data_AF-A0A1E3X692-F1
#
_entry.id   AF-A0A1E3X692-F1
#
_cell.length_a   1.000
_cell.length_b   1.000
_cell.length_c   1.000
_cell.angle_alpha   90.00
_cell.angle_beta   90.00
_cell.angle_gamma   90.00
#
_symmetry.space_group_name_H-M   'P 1'
#
loop_
_entity.id
_entity.type
_entity.pdbx_description
1 polymer ?
#
loop_
_entity_poly.entity_id
_entity_poly.type
_entity_poly.pdbx_seq_one_letter_code
_entity_poly.pdbx_strand_id
1 'polypeptide(L)'
;MLKKRSLTIIVIISIVIALITLLVGTKTIIEWFISDWKNILYATVVAIVLAIAAAIIIKYFEPKSITKRRTHKKDGRPVLARLILPNNIEIRITEDNNIFKKVWKWLLSLLRLRITEVIKILKREDFQVGCSLDDLLDISRKHFKIIRMDDVFYIEDLESKNGTKLNGEEIKGKGRKRLKDVDGIEVGEVLKVRYKL
;
A
#
# COMPACT_ATOMS: atom_id res chain seq x y z
N MET A 1 -3.38 19.92 -27.62
CA MET A 1 -2.08 20.31 -28.24
C MET A 1 -0.95 19.28 -28.11
N LEU A 2 -0.92 18.43 -27.08
CA LEU A 2 0.17 17.43 -26.86
C LEU A 2 0.26 16.32 -27.94
N LYS A 3 -0.87 15.89 -28.53
CA LYS A 3 -0.92 14.79 -29.51
C LYS A 3 -0.18 15.08 -30.82
N LYS A 4 -0.15 16.36 -31.27
CA LYS A 4 0.55 16.76 -32.50
C LYS A 4 2.08 16.72 -32.36
N ARG A 5 2.62 17.07 -31.18
CA ARG A 5 4.08 17.07 -30.93
C ARG A 5 4.65 15.65 -30.81
N SER A 6 3.89 14.70 -30.27
CA SER A 6 4.29 13.29 -30.24
C SER A 6 4.32 12.68 -31.64
N LEU A 7 3.36 13.02 -32.50
CA LEU A 7 3.31 12.51 -33.87
C LEU A 7 4.49 12.97 -34.71
N THR A 8 4.88 14.25 -34.61
CA THR A 8 6.07 14.77 -35.31
C THR A 8 7.36 14.10 -34.88
N ILE A 9 7.52 13.79 -33.58
CA ILE A 9 8.70 13.10 -33.07
C ILE A 9 8.78 11.67 -33.60
N ILE A 10 7.65 10.95 -33.63
CA ILE A 10 7.59 9.57 -34.14
C ILE A 10 7.94 9.53 -35.63
N VAL A 11 7.44 10.49 -36.42
CA VAL A 11 7.75 10.60 -37.85
C VAL A 11 9.24 10.87 -38.08
N ILE A 12 9.84 11.80 -37.32
CA ILE A 12 11.28 12.09 -37.41
C ILE A 12 12.11 10.86 -37.07
N ILE A 13 11.78 10.15 -35.97
CA ILE A 13 12.46 8.92 -35.57
C ILE A 13 12.36 7.86 -36.67
N SER A 14 11.18 7.70 -37.28
CA SER A 14 10.96 6.70 -38.34
C SER A 14 11.78 7.01 -39.60
N ILE A 15 11.89 8.29 -39.99
CA ILE A 15 12.71 8.73 -41.13
C ILE A 15 14.20 8.47 -40.84
N VAL A 16 14.67 8.79 -39.64
CA VAL A 16 16.07 8.56 -39.23
C VAL A 16 16.40 7.07 -39.24
N ILE A 17 15.53 6.22 -38.72
CA ILE A 17 15.70 4.76 -38.75
C ILE A 17 15.75 4.25 -40.19
N ALA A 18 14.87 4.73 -41.07
CA ALA A 18 14.87 4.36 -42.48
C ALA A 18 16.17 4.78 -43.19
N LEU A 19 16.69 5.99 -42.90
CA LEU A 19 17.94 6.48 -43.48
C LEU A 19 19.15 5.66 -43.02
N ILE A 20 19.22 5.34 -41.73
CA ILE A 20 20.26 4.48 -41.15
C ILE A 20 20.21 3.09 -41.79
N THR A 21 19.00 2.55 -41.99
CA THR A 21 18.81 1.24 -42.63
C THR A 21 19.31 1.21 -44.07
N LEU A 22 19.11 2.31 -44.80
CA LEU A 22 19.58 2.47 -46.18
C LEU A 22 21.11 2.61 -46.26
N LEU A 23 21.71 3.36 -45.32
CA LEU A 23 23.16 3.61 -45.24
C LEU A 23 23.98 2.38 -44.86
N VAL A 24 23.49 1.59 -43.90
CA VAL A 24 24.21 0.43 -43.38
C VAL A 24 23.95 -0.83 -44.23
N GLY A 25 22.88 -0.83 -45.02
CA GLY A 25 22.48 -1.96 -45.86
C GLY A 25 21.68 -3.00 -45.08
N THR A 26 20.61 -3.51 -45.70
CA THR A 26 19.65 -4.41 -45.04
C THR A 26 20.27 -5.76 -44.65
N LYS A 27 21.22 -6.28 -45.44
CA LYS A 27 21.89 -7.56 -45.15
C LYS A 27 22.74 -7.49 -43.88
N THR A 28 23.52 -6.43 -43.71
CA THR A 28 24.39 -6.22 -42.54
C THR A 28 23.57 -6.07 -41.25
N ILE A 29 22.42 -5.39 -41.31
CA ILE A 29 21.53 -5.24 -40.16
C ILE A 29 20.86 -6.56 -39.79
N ILE A 30 20.42 -7.35 -40.78
CA ILE A 30 19.78 -8.65 -40.55
C ILE A 30 20.80 -9.65 -39.97
N GLU A 31 22.04 -9.68 -40.49
CA GLU A 31 23.12 -10.53 -39.98
C GLU A 31 23.52 -10.15 -38.56
N TRP A 32 23.67 -8.84 -38.27
CA TRP A 32 23.91 -8.35 -36.90
C TRP A 32 22.76 -8.72 -35.96
N PHE A 33 21.51 -8.54 -36.39
CA PHE A 33 20.34 -8.90 -35.60
C PHE A 33 20.28 -10.40 -35.32
N ILE A 34 20.48 -11.25 -36.33
CA ILE A 34 20.49 -12.71 -36.16
C ILE A 34 21.66 -13.19 -35.28
N SER A 35 22.81 -12.52 -35.35
CA SER A 35 23.99 -12.84 -34.55
C SER A 35 23.80 -12.49 -33.06
N ASP A 36 23.31 -11.29 -32.76
CA ASP A 36 23.34 -10.74 -31.40
C ASP A 36 21.98 -10.67 -30.70
N TRP A 37 20.84 -10.95 -31.38
CA TRP A 37 19.53 -10.88 -30.71
C TRP A 37 19.44 -11.82 -29.50
N LYS A 38 20.11 -12.98 -29.56
CA LYS A 38 20.18 -13.92 -28.44
C LYS A 38 20.92 -13.31 -27.24
N ASN A 39 21.99 -12.54 -27.49
CA ASN A 39 22.77 -11.87 -26.45
C ASN A 39 21.97 -10.74 -25.81
N ILE A 40 21.26 -9.94 -26.63
CA ILE A 40 20.38 -8.87 -26.14
C ILE A 40 19.22 -9.45 -25.33
N LEU A 41 18.60 -10.53 -25.82
CA LEU A 41 17.52 -11.21 -25.12
C LEU A 41 18.00 -11.81 -23.79
N TYR A 42 19.14 -12.51 -23.81
CA TYR A 42 19.77 -13.07 -22.61
C TYR A 42 20.10 -11.98 -21.58
N ALA A 43 20.74 -10.89 -22.00
CA ALA A 43 21.06 -9.76 -21.14
C ALA A 43 19.81 -9.13 -20.53
N THR A 44 18.73 -9.00 -21.30
CA THR A 44 17.45 -8.45 -20.82
C THR A 44 16.82 -9.37 -19.77
N VAL A 45 16.79 -10.68 -20.03
CA VAL A 45 16.26 -11.68 -19.09
C VAL A 45 17.09 -11.68 -17.80
N VAL A 46 18.42 -11.70 -17.90
CA VAL A 46 19.32 -11.64 -16.74
C VAL A 46 19.12 -10.36 -15.95
N ALA A 47 18.98 -9.20 -16.59
CA ALA A 47 18.72 -7.93 -15.90
C ALA A 47 17.40 -7.96 -15.13
N ILE A 48 16.33 -8.54 -15.70
CA ILE A 48 15.04 -8.71 -15.02
C ILE A 48 15.20 -9.64 -13.81
N VAL A 49 15.89 -10.77 -13.97
CA VAL A 49 16.13 -11.74 -12.88
C VAL A 49 16.93 -11.10 -11.75
N LEU A 50 18.00 -10.37 -12.07
CA LEU A 50 18.82 -9.65 -11.08
C LEU A 50 18.02 -8.56 -10.36
N ALA A 51 17.16 -7.82 -11.08
CA ALA A 51 16.30 -6.81 -10.47
C ALA A 51 15.29 -7.42 -9.50
N ILE A 52 14.68 -8.57 -9.86
CA ILE A 52 13.78 -9.31 -8.98
C ILE A 52 14.54 -9.85 -7.75
N ALA A 53 15.71 -10.45 -7.95
CA ALA A 53 16.55 -10.95 -6.87
C ALA A 53 16.96 -9.83 -5.91
N ALA A 54 17.40 -8.68 -6.43
CA ALA A 54 17.73 -7.51 -5.63
C ALA A 54 16.51 -7.00 -4.84
N ALA A 55 15.32 -6.96 -5.44
CA ALA A 55 14.09 -6.58 -4.74
C ALA A 55 13.73 -7.55 -3.60
N ILE A 56 13.92 -8.87 -3.82
CA ILE A 56 13.72 -9.89 -2.80
C ILE A 56 14.73 -9.73 -1.66
N ILE A 57 16.01 -9.52 -1.98
CA ILE A 57 17.07 -9.31 -0.99
C ILE A 57 16.78 -8.04 -0.18
N ILE A 58 16.47 -6.92 -0.82
CA ILE A 58 16.12 -5.67 -0.13
C ILE A 58 14.94 -5.90 0.81
N LYS A 59 13.89 -6.61 0.38
CA LYS A 59 12.74 -6.96 1.22
C LYS A 59 13.09 -7.91 2.38
N TYR A 60 14.02 -8.83 2.18
CA TYR A 60 14.47 -9.77 3.21
C TYR A 60 15.35 -9.08 4.26
N PHE A 61 16.17 -8.12 3.82
CA PHE A 61 17.05 -7.32 4.66
C PHE A 61 16.43 -6.02 5.16
N GLU A 62 15.21 -5.67 4.76
CA GLU A 62 14.41 -4.69 5.49
C GLU A 62 14.25 -5.24 6.92
N PRO A 63 14.94 -4.65 7.93
CA PRO A 63 14.80 -5.14 9.28
C PRO A 63 13.32 -5.03 9.63
N LYS A 64 12.70 -6.17 10.00
CA LYS A 64 11.35 -6.20 10.61
C LYS A 64 11.36 -5.10 11.65
N SER A 65 10.66 -4.00 11.37
CA SER A 65 10.85 -2.73 12.06
C SER A 65 10.87 -2.98 13.56
N ILE A 66 12.06 -2.93 14.15
CA ILE A 66 12.24 -2.84 15.60
C ILE A 66 11.40 -1.63 15.97
N THR A 67 10.39 -1.86 16.79
CA THR A 67 9.35 -0.91 17.20
C THR A 67 9.96 0.48 17.34
N LYS A 68 9.74 1.33 16.33
CA LYS A 68 10.09 2.75 16.43
C LYS A 68 9.26 3.31 17.57
N ARG A 69 9.88 3.56 18.72
CA ARG A 69 9.38 4.55 19.68
C ARG A 69 9.29 5.85 18.90
N ARG A 70 8.08 6.18 18.41
CA ARG A 70 7.83 7.45 17.76
C ARG A 70 7.81 8.52 18.85
N THR A 71 8.93 9.22 19.03
CA THR A 71 8.86 10.61 19.47
C THR A 71 8.03 11.38 18.43
N HIS A 72 7.09 12.16 18.91
CA HIS A 72 5.97 12.73 18.16
C HIS A 72 6.42 13.82 17.17
N LYS A 73 7.09 13.45 16.07
CA LYS A 73 7.31 14.35 14.93
C LYS A 73 5.97 14.52 14.21
N LYS A 74 5.51 15.77 14.02
CA LYS A 74 4.33 16.10 13.19
C LYS A 74 4.58 15.53 11.78
N ASP A 75 4.04 14.34 11.52
CA ASP A 75 4.09 13.66 10.23
C ASP A 75 3.26 14.51 9.26
N GLY A 76 3.85 15.10 8.23
CA GLY A 76 3.16 15.91 7.21
C GLY A 76 2.28 15.09 6.25
N ARG A 77 1.87 13.88 6.67
CA ARG A 77 1.06 12.96 5.88
C ARG A 77 -0.41 13.34 6.00
N PRO A 78 -1.21 13.20 4.93
CA PRO A 78 -2.65 13.35 5.04
C PRO A 78 -3.19 12.30 6.03
N VAL A 79 -3.88 12.78 7.05
CA VAL A 79 -4.61 11.92 8.01
C VAL A 79 -5.92 11.56 7.33
N LEU A 80 -6.14 10.27 7.12
CA LEU A 80 -7.33 9.76 6.45
C LEU A 80 -8.51 9.60 7.41
N ALA A 81 -8.20 9.28 8.67
CA ALA A 81 -9.15 9.16 9.76
C ALA A 81 -8.40 9.17 11.11
N ARG A 82 -9.14 9.30 12.19
CA ARG A 82 -8.66 9.31 13.57
C ARG A 82 -9.49 8.36 14.43
N LEU A 83 -8.81 7.78 15.40
CA LEU A 83 -9.41 7.06 16.51
C LEU A 83 -9.12 7.86 17.77
N ILE A 84 -10.16 8.36 18.42
CA ILE A 84 -10.07 9.21 19.62
C ILE A 84 -10.30 8.31 20.84
N LEU A 85 -9.30 8.20 21.70
CA LEU A 85 -9.35 7.41 22.93
C LEU A 85 -10.05 8.21 24.05
N PRO A 86 -10.48 7.56 25.16
CA PRO A 86 -11.15 8.22 26.27
C PRO A 86 -10.37 9.39 26.87
N ASN A 87 -9.04 9.31 26.86
CA ASN A 87 -8.13 10.36 27.32
C ASN A 87 -7.84 11.45 26.26
N ASN A 88 -8.66 11.53 25.20
CA ASN A 88 -8.53 12.47 24.09
C ASN A 88 -7.23 12.32 23.28
N ILE A 89 -6.53 11.19 23.41
CA ILE A 89 -5.39 10.86 22.56
C ILE A 89 -5.89 10.38 21.20
N GLU A 90 -5.30 10.91 20.14
CA GLU A 90 -5.64 10.54 18.78
C GLU A 90 -4.66 9.50 18.21
N ILE A 91 -5.17 8.33 17.87
CA ILE A 91 -4.47 7.40 16.98
C ILE A 91 -4.81 7.80 15.54
N ARG A 92 -3.80 8.31 14.82
CA ARG A 92 -3.95 8.71 13.41
C ARG A 92 -3.89 7.50 12.49
N ILE A 93 -4.82 7.46 11.54
CA ILE A 93 -4.84 6.54 10.41
C ILE A 93 -4.32 7.32 9.20
N THR A 94 -3.15 6.94 8.70
CA THR A 94 -2.47 7.61 7.59
C THR A 94 -2.30 6.66 6.42
N GLU A 95 -2.28 7.19 5.20
CA GLU A 95 -1.97 6.37 4.01
C GLU A 95 -0.51 5.90 4.02
N ASP A 96 -0.27 4.71 3.47
CA ASP A 96 1.07 4.16 3.30
C ASP A 96 1.88 5.03 2.31
N ASN A 97 3.11 5.38 2.66
CA ASN A 97 3.99 6.18 1.81
C ASN A 97 4.85 5.33 0.87
N ASN A 98 4.64 4.02 0.83
CA ASN A 98 5.35 3.13 -0.08
C ASN A 98 5.04 3.48 -1.55
N ILE A 99 6.06 3.96 -2.26
CA ILE A 99 5.99 4.35 -3.68
C ILE A 99 5.49 3.18 -4.54
N PHE A 100 5.92 1.96 -4.24
CA PHE A 100 5.50 0.76 -4.97
C PHE A 100 3.99 0.53 -4.82
N LYS A 101 3.44 0.67 -3.60
CA LYS A 101 1.99 0.58 -3.39
C LYS A 101 1.23 1.66 -4.16
N LYS A 102 1.74 2.89 -4.21
CA LYS A 102 1.10 3.98 -4.98
C LYS A 102 1.07 3.67 -6.48
N VAL A 103 2.19 3.22 -7.05
CA VAL A 103 2.27 2.85 -8.47
C VAL A 103 1.35 1.66 -8.77
N TRP A 104 1.36 0.64 -7.92
CA TRP A 104 0.50 -0.52 -8.07
C TRP A 104 -0.99 -0.16 -7.99
N LYS A 105 -1.36 0.72 -7.05
CA LYS A 105 -2.72 1.25 -6.90
C LYS A 105 -3.16 2.01 -8.14
N TRP A 106 -2.28 2.86 -8.69
CA TRP A 106 -2.56 3.57 -9.94
C TRP A 106 -2.77 2.59 -11.11
N LEU A 107 -1.93 1.57 -11.25
CA LEU A 107 -2.10 0.54 -12.29
C LEU A 107 -3.42 -0.22 -12.16
N LEU A 108 -3.78 -0.65 -10.94
CA LEU A 108 -5.07 -1.32 -10.69
C LEU A 108 -6.27 -0.41 -10.98
N SER A 109 -6.13 0.90 -10.75
CA SER A 109 -7.16 1.89 -11.06
C SER A 109 -7.44 2.00 -12.57
N LEU A 110 -6.42 1.81 -13.42
CA LEU A 110 -6.60 1.78 -14.88
C LEU A 110 -7.52 0.64 -15.33
N LEU A 111 -7.52 -0.47 -14.60
CA LEU A 111 -8.38 -1.63 -14.86
C LEU A 111 -9.79 -1.46 -14.28
N ARG A 112 -10.12 -0.30 -13.69
CA ARG A 112 -11.39 -0.03 -12.98
C ARG A 112 -11.72 -1.09 -11.92
N LEU A 113 -10.70 -1.71 -11.33
CA LEU A 113 -10.87 -2.70 -10.27
C LEU A 113 -11.14 -1.99 -8.94
N ARG A 114 -12.01 -2.59 -8.14
CA ARG A 114 -12.30 -2.12 -6.79
C ARG A 114 -11.10 -2.39 -5.88
N ILE A 115 -10.50 -1.34 -5.31
CA ILE A 115 -9.27 -1.47 -4.54
C ILE A 115 -9.63 -1.61 -3.06
N THR A 116 -9.29 -2.77 -2.49
CA THR A 116 -9.43 -3.03 -1.05
C THR A 116 -8.05 -2.93 -0.41
N GLU A 117 -7.87 -1.97 0.48
CA GLU A 117 -6.61 -1.68 1.13
C GLU A 117 -6.74 -1.80 2.65
N VAL A 118 -5.90 -2.64 3.26
CA VAL A 118 -5.77 -2.67 4.72
C VAL A 118 -4.89 -1.49 5.12
N ILE A 119 -5.51 -0.44 5.67
CA ILE A 119 -4.81 0.81 6.02
C ILE A 119 -4.01 0.63 7.30
N LYS A 120 -4.65 0.06 8.31
CA LYS A 120 -4.05 -0.11 9.63
C LYS A 120 -4.60 -1.35 10.32
N ILE A 121 -3.70 -2.15 10.88
CA ILE A 121 -4.02 -3.21 11.82
C ILE A 121 -3.78 -2.65 13.21
N LEU A 122 -4.82 -2.61 14.03
CA LEU A 122 -4.77 -2.12 15.39
C LEU A 122 -4.42 -3.28 16.33
N LYS A 123 -3.38 -3.06 17.10
CA LYS A 123 -2.78 -4.05 17.99
C LYS A 123 -2.79 -3.52 19.41
N ARG A 124 -2.62 -4.41 20.40
CA ARG A 124 -2.43 -4.06 21.81
C ARG A 124 -1.46 -2.89 21.99
N GLU A 125 -0.34 -2.89 21.27
CA GLU A 125 0.69 -1.85 21.43
C GLU A 125 0.22 -0.45 21.00
N ASP A 126 -0.75 -0.35 20.07
CA ASP A 126 -1.31 0.94 19.63
C ASP A 126 -2.13 1.62 20.75
N PHE A 127 -2.62 0.86 21.74
CA PHE A 127 -3.48 1.35 22.81
C PHE A 127 -2.74 1.61 24.13
N GLN A 128 -1.43 1.38 24.18
CA GLN A 128 -0.62 1.52 25.41
C GLN A 128 -0.71 2.91 26.06
N VAL A 129 -0.94 3.95 25.26
CA VAL A 129 -0.97 5.34 25.74
C VAL A 129 -2.34 5.73 26.29
N GLY A 130 -3.39 4.93 26.10
CA GLY A 130 -4.75 5.27 26.54
C GLY A 130 -5.48 4.21 27.34
N CYS A 131 -4.76 3.20 27.83
CA CYS A 131 -5.27 2.12 28.68
C CYS A 131 -4.31 1.83 29.83
N SER A 132 -4.84 1.25 30.92
CA SER A 132 -4.01 0.68 31.98
C SER A 132 -3.30 -0.61 31.50
N LEU A 133 -2.31 -1.08 32.26
CA LEU A 133 -1.58 -2.30 31.90
C LEU A 133 -2.50 -3.54 31.95
N ASP A 134 -3.47 -3.55 32.87
CA ASP A 134 -4.44 -4.63 33.03
C ASP A 134 -5.42 -4.66 31.85
N ASP A 135 -5.97 -3.50 31.45
CA ASP A 135 -6.86 -3.40 30.28
C ASP A 135 -6.18 -3.86 28.98
N LEU A 136 -4.87 -3.61 28.84
CA LEU A 136 -4.13 -4.06 27.66
C LEU A 136 -4.10 -5.58 27.52
N LEU A 137 -4.26 -6.35 28.60
CA LEU A 137 -4.29 -7.81 28.54
C LEU A 137 -5.53 -8.33 27.80
N ASP A 138 -6.63 -7.58 27.85
CA ASP A 138 -7.89 -7.85 27.17
C ASP A 138 -7.88 -7.45 25.69
N ILE A 139 -6.92 -6.60 25.31
CA ILE A 139 -6.66 -6.27 23.92
C ILE A 139 -5.69 -7.29 23.31
N SER A 140 -5.95 -7.70 22.06
CA SER A 140 -5.20 -8.76 21.38
C SER A 140 -4.01 -8.18 20.61
N ARG A 141 -2.94 -8.96 20.45
CA ARG A 141 -1.73 -8.58 19.67
C ARG A 141 -2.04 -8.17 18.22
N LYS A 142 -3.14 -8.67 17.68
CA LYS A 142 -3.82 -8.17 16.48
C LYS A 142 -5.29 -8.24 16.82
N HIS A 143 -5.95 -7.10 16.99
CA HIS A 143 -7.33 -7.09 17.50
C HIS A 143 -8.33 -6.86 16.36
N PHE A 144 -8.17 -5.77 15.62
CA PHE A 144 -8.99 -5.48 14.44
C PHE A 144 -8.18 -4.76 13.38
N LYS A 145 -8.71 -4.68 12.17
CA LYS A 145 -8.15 -3.88 11.07
C LYS A 145 -9.16 -2.87 10.55
N ILE A 146 -8.63 -1.74 10.08
CA ILE A 146 -9.39 -0.76 9.31
C ILE A 146 -8.99 -0.91 7.84
N ILE A 147 -10.00 -1.05 7.00
CA ILE A 147 -9.90 -1.30 5.57
C ILE A 147 -10.50 -0.09 4.84
N ARG A 148 -9.81 0.41 3.82
CA ARG A 148 -10.38 1.32 2.84
C ARG A 148 -10.81 0.51 1.63
N MET A 149 -12.06 0.68 1.23
CA MET A 149 -12.52 0.26 -0.09
C MET A 149 -12.95 1.50 -0.83
N ASP A 150 -12.15 1.90 -1.80
CA ASP A 150 -12.32 3.16 -2.53
C ASP A 150 -12.29 4.36 -1.56
N ASP A 151 -13.43 4.98 -1.25
CA ASP A 151 -13.56 6.08 -0.27
C ASP A 151 -14.36 5.72 0.98
N VAL A 152 -14.66 4.43 1.17
CA VAL A 152 -15.43 3.95 2.31
C VAL A 152 -14.54 3.15 3.25
N PHE A 153 -14.65 3.43 4.54
CA PHE A 153 -13.91 2.73 5.59
C PHE A 153 -14.75 1.60 6.17
N TYR A 154 -14.06 0.51 6.51
CA TYR A 154 -14.62 -0.66 7.16
C TYR A 154 -13.75 -1.06 8.34
N ILE A 155 -14.36 -1.68 9.33
CA ILE A 155 -13.72 -2.34 10.45
C ILE A 155 -13.97 -3.85 10.35
N GLU A 156 -12.96 -4.65 10.70
CA GLU A 156 -13.08 -6.10 10.76
C GLU A 156 -12.26 -6.61 11.95
N ASP A 157 -12.91 -7.35 12.84
CA ASP A 157 -12.25 -8.03 13.95
C ASP A 157 -11.36 -9.17 13.42
N LEU A 158 -10.18 -9.33 14.03
CA LEU A 158 -9.16 -10.31 13.62
C LEU A 158 -9.16 -11.52 14.57
N GLU A 159 -10.34 -12.04 14.89
CA GLU A 159 -10.54 -13.13 15.84
C GLU A 159 -9.94 -12.79 17.21
N SER A 160 -10.22 -11.57 17.67
CA SER A 160 -9.71 -11.09 18.95
C SER A 160 -10.25 -11.94 20.10
N LYS A 161 -9.50 -12.05 21.20
CA LYS A 161 -9.90 -12.86 22.36
C LYS A 161 -11.26 -12.42 22.92
N ASN A 162 -11.39 -11.12 23.23
CA ASN A 162 -12.55 -10.54 23.91
C ASN A 162 -13.54 -9.84 22.96
N GLY A 163 -13.34 -9.93 21.65
CA GLY A 163 -14.24 -9.35 20.66
C GLY A 163 -14.09 -7.84 20.48
N THR A 164 -14.80 -7.35 19.47
CA THR A 164 -14.89 -5.93 19.13
C THR A 164 -16.37 -5.61 18.94
N LYS A 165 -16.86 -4.52 19.55
CA LYS A 165 -18.23 -4.03 19.32
C LYS A 165 -18.21 -2.71 18.56
N LEU A 166 -19.08 -2.58 17.57
CA LEU A 166 -19.33 -1.35 16.84
C LEU A 166 -20.70 -0.82 17.24
N ASN A 167 -20.74 0.34 17.89
CA ASN A 167 -21.95 0.95 18.44
C ASN A 167 -22.79 -0.02 19.30
N GLY A 168 -22.10 -0.87 20.08
CA GLY A 168 -22.72 -1.90 20.92
C GLY A 168 -23.02 -3.23 20.21
N GLU A 169 -22.92 -3.32 18.88
CA GLU A 169 -23.08 -4.58 18.15
C GLU A 169 -21.74 -5.33 18.07
N GLU A 170 -21.67 -6.56 18.59
CA GLU A 170 -20.49 -7.43 18.41
C GLU A 170 -20.20 -7.69 16.93
N ILE A 171 -18.96 -7.54 16.48
CA ILE A 171 -18.54 -7.73 15.09
C ILE A 171 -17.61 -8.93 14.87
N LYS A 172 -17.12 -9.57 15.94
CA LYS A 172 -16.30 -10.79 15.85
C LYS A 172 -17.01 -11.89 15.05
N GLY A 173 -16.32 -12.44 14.06
CA GLY A 173 -16.85 -13.49 13.17
C GLY A 173 -17.94 -13.04 12.18
N LYS A 174 -18.36 -11.76 12.18
CA LYS A 174 -19.39 -11.23 11.27
C LYS A 174 -18.82 -10.62 9.98
N GLY A 175 -17.51 -10.71 9.77
CA GLY A 175 -16.81 -10.07 8.67
C GLY A 175 -16.73 -8.55 8.81
N ARG A 176 -16.49 -7.86 7.68
CA ARG A 176 -16.30 -6.41 7.66
C ARG A 176 -17.61 -5.65 7.88
N LYS A 177 -17.57 -4.62 8.73
CA LYS A 177 -18.67 -3.67 8.96
C LYS A 177 -18.25 -2.28 8.51
N ARG A 178 -19.18 -1.52 7.93
CA ARG A 178 -18.92 -0.15 7.45
C ARG A 178 -18.75 0.78 8.64
N LEU A 179 -17.70 1.61 8.62
CA LEU A 179 -17.49 2.70 9.57
C LEU A 179 -18.10 4.00 9.06
N LYS A 180 -18.71 4.76 9.98
CA LYS A 180 -19.26 6.10 9.77
C LYS A 180 -18.64 7.06 10.77
N ASP A 181 -18.61 8.34 10.42
CA ASP A 181 -18.08 9.38 11.31
C ASP A 181 -18.80 9.32 12.68
N VAL A 182 -18.03 9.48 13.77
CA VAL A 182 -18.50 9.46 15.16
C VAL A 182 -18.86 8.07 15.71
N ASP A 183 -18.69 6.98 14.94
CA ASP A 183 -18.92 5.61 15.42
C ASP A 183 -18.09 5.30 16.69
N GLY A 184 -18.74 4.65 17.66
CA GLY A 184 -18.11 4.12 18.86
C GLY A 184 -17.63 2.69 18.63
N ILE A 185 -16.36 2.43 18.91
CA ILE A 185 -15.73 1.11 18.82
C ILE A 185 -15.32 0.70 20.24
N GLU A 186 -15.84 -0.41 20.72
CA GLU A 186 -15.46 -0.99 22.00
C GLU A 186 -14.50 -2.16 21.73
N VAL A 187 -13.31 -2.09 22.34
CA VAL A 187 -12.18 -2.98 22.11
C VAL A 187 -11.99 -3.84 23.35
N GLY A 188 -12.20 -5.15 23.23
CA GLY A 188 -12.03 -6.11 24.31
C GLY A 188 -12.82 -5.82 25.59
N GLU A 189 -13.96 -5.13 25.47
CA GLU A 189 -14.84 -4.68 26.57
C GLU A 189 -14.23 -3.69 27.57
N VAL A 190 -12.96 -3.34 27.41
CA VAL A 190 -12.21 -2.47 28.33
C VAL A 190 -12.03 -1.04 27.82
N LEU A 191 -12.04 -0.85 26.49
CA LEU A 191 -11.71 0.44 25.89
C LEU A 191 -12.77 0.88 24.89
N LYS A 192 -13.31 2.09 25.08
CA LYS A 192 -14.20 2.74 24.11
C LYS A 192 -13.47 3.81 23.32
N VAL A 193 -13.41 3.65 22.01
CA VAL A 193 -12.73 4.53 21.06
C VAL A 193 -13.75 5.14 20.12
N ARG A 194 -13.61 6.42 19.77
CA ARG A 194 -14.49 7.08 18.80
C ARG A 194 -13.77 7.21 17.46
N TYR A 195 -14.41 6.77 16.39
CA TYR A 195 -13.93 6.96 15.03
C TYR A 195 -14.31 8.35 14.52
N LYS A 196 -13.37 9.02 13.84
CA LYS A 196 -13.56 10.33 13.24
C LYS A 196 -12.90 10.34 11.86
N LEU A 197 -13.63 10.74 10.82
CA LEU A 197 -13.06 10.97 9.48
C LEU A 197 -12.19 12.23 9.44
#